data_AF-A0A132A3N9-F1
#
_entry.id   AF-A0A132A3N9-F1
#
_cell.length_a   1.000
_cell.length_b   1.000
_cell.length_c   1.000
_cell.angle_alpha   90.00
_cell.angle_beta   90.00
_cell.angle_gamma   90.00
#
_symmetry.space_group_name_H-M   'P 1'
#
loop_
_entity.id
_entity.type
_entity.pdbx_description
1 polymer ?
#
loop_
_entity_poly.entity_id
_entity_poly.type
_entity_poly.pdbx_seq_one_letter_code
_entity_poly.pdbx_strand_id
1 'polypeptide(L)'
;MKANKSESKNETTNVQKTVSLRPHSTPATLMWLENNYELAEGVCIPRSVLYLHYIDFCQLNRVQPVNAASFGKIIRQQFPQLTTRRLGTRGQSRYHYYGISIKETSAYYQLSYSKKFAQKQW
;
A
#
# COMPACT_ATOMS: atom_id res chain seq x y z
N MET A 1 -20.84 62.37 -5.09
CA MET A 1 -20.79 61.07 -5.82
C MET A 1 -19.43 60.42 -5.62
N LYS A 2 -19.28 59.46 -4.71
CA LYS A 2 -18.33 58.32 -4.80
C LYS A 2 -18.92 57.17 -3.98
N ALA A 3 -18.92 55.98 -4.58
CA ALA A 3 -19.75 54.84 -4.24
C ALA A 3 -19.18 53.97 -3.11
N ASN A 4 -20.10 53.32 -2.39
CA ASN A 4 -19.86 52.18 -1.50
C ASN A 4 -19.28 50.98 -2.27
N LYS A 5 -18.26 50.34 -1.70
CA LYS A 5 -18.09 48.89 -1.83
C LYS A 5 -17.45 48.32 -0.57
N SER A 6 -18.31 47.75 0.28
CA SER A 6 -17.95 46.81 1.33
C SER A 6 -17.53 45.48 0.70
N GLU A 7 -16.35 44.97 1.03
CA GLU A 7 -15.94 43.61 0.69
C GLU A 7 -15.24 43.02 1.93
N SER A 8 -16.03 42.26 2.70
CA SER A 8 -15.54 41.44 3.82
C SER A 8 -14.56 40.40 3.31
N LYS A 9 -13.32 40.42 3.81
CA LYS A 9 -12.39 39.30 3.69
C LYS A 9 -12.70 38.32 4.82
N ASN A 10 -13.38 37.23 4.48
CA ASN A 10 -13.50 36.07 5.35
C ASN A 10 -12.14 35.36 5.40
N GLU A 11 -11.41 35.54 6.51
CA GLU A 11 -10.26 34.72 6.87
C GLU A 11 -10.76 33.35 7.38
N THR A 12 -10.89 32.40 6.46
CA THR A 12 -11.10 31.00 6.81
C THR A 12 -9.76 30.41 7.23
N THR A 13 -9.36 30.59 8.49
CA THR A 13 -8.25 29.84 9.09
C THR A 13 -8.66 28.36 9.21
N ASN A 14 -8.36 27.57 8.18
CA ASN A 14 -8.43 26.12 8.25
C ASN A 14 -7.22 25.62 9.05
N VAL A 15 -7.36 25.56 10.37
CA VAL A 15 -6.39 24.93 11.27
C VAL A 15 -6.45 23.43 11.02
N GLN A 16 -5.68 22.95 10.05
CA GLN A 16 -5.34 21.53 9.96
C GLN A 16 -4.52 21.18 11.21
N LYS A 17 -5.20 20.70 12.25
CA LYS A 17 -4.58 20.04 13.40
C LYS A 17 -3.64 18.97 12.84
N THR A 18 -2.34 19.17 12.99
CA THR A 18 -1.32 18.18 12.64
C THR A 18 -1.54 16.97 13.55
N VAL A 19 -2.21 15.94 13.03
CA VAL A 19 -2.32 14.68 13.75
C VAL A 19 -0.91 14.14 13.89
N SER A 20 -0.38 14.14 15.12
CA SER A 20 0.94 13.56 15.41
C SER A 20 0.89 12.06 15.09
N LEU A 21 1.56 11.67 14.02
CA LEU A 21 1.70 10.27 13.63
C LEU A 21 2.83 9.64 14.45
N ARG A 22 2.61 8.41 14.90
CA ARG A 22 3.62 7.61 15.58
C ARG A 22 4.75 7.23 14.61
N PRO A 23 5.99 7.05 15.06
CA PRO A 23 7.06 6.52 14.23
C PRO A 23 6.70 5.15 13.61
N HIS A 24 7.37 4.82 12.51
CA HIS A 24 7.25 3.49 11.89
C HIS A 24 7.60 2.37 12.88
N SER A 25 6.87 1.26 12.81
CA SER A 25 7.16 0.03 13.55
C SER A 25 7.30 -1.14 12.59
N THR A 26 8.52 -1.68 12.46
CA THR A 26 8.78 -2.88 11.66
C THR A 26 8.01 -4.09 12.18
N PRO A 27 7.97 -4.41 13.50
CA PRO A 27 7.19 -5.53 14.01
C PRO A 27 5.70 -5.45 13.66
N ALA A 28 5.10 -4.26 13.76
CA ALA A 28 3.69 -4.07 13.38
C ALA A 28 3.46 -4.30 11.88
N THR A 29 4.43 -3.91 11.04
CA THR A 29 4.37 -4.10 9.59
C THR A 29 4.54 -5.58 9.21
N LEU A 30 5.41 -6.32 9.89
CA LEU A 30 5.59 -7.76 9.69
C LEU A 30 4.31 -8.53 10.06
N MET A 31 3.72 -8.22 11.21
CA MET A 31 2.44 -8.82 11.63
C MET A 31 1.31 -8.48 10.65
N TRP A 32 1.25 -7.24 10.15
CA TRP A 32 0.29 -6.87 9.12
C TRP A 32 0.49 -7.66 7.82
N LEU A 33 1.73 -7.82 7.36
CA LEU A 33 2.05 -8.63 6.18
C LEU A 33 1.61 -10.08 6.36
N GLU A 34 1.91 -10.68 7.51
CA GLU A 34 1.50 -12.04 7.85
C GLU A 34 -0.02 -12.20 7.86
N ASN A 35 -0.76 -11.23 8.39
CA ASN A 35 -2.23 -11.31 8.46
C ASN A 35 -2.92 -11.14 7.10
N ASN A 36 -2.29 -10.46 6.14
CA ASN A 36 -2.94 -10.07 4.87
C ASN A 36 -2.40 -10.83 3.65
N TYR A 37 -1.20 -11.39 3.72
CA TYR A 37 -0.54 -12.05 2.60
C TYR A 37 -0.04 -13.45 2.99
N GLU A 38 0.05 -14.33 2.01
CA GLU A 38 0.56 -15.68 2.17
C GLU A 38 1.43 -16.07 0.98
N LEU A 39 2.32 -17.06 1.17
CA LEU A 39 3.07 -17.64 0.07
C LEU A 39 2.12 -18.32 -0.92
N ALA A 40 2.30 -18.04 -2.20
CA ALA A 40 1.51 -18.64 -3.28
C ALA A 40 2.29 -18.59 -4.59
N GLU A 41 2.63 -19.78 -5.11
CA GLU A 41 3.25 -19.90 -6.42
C GLU A 41 2.27 -19.49 -7.55
N GLY A 42 2.79 -19.00 -8.67
CA GLY A 42 1.98 -18.61 -9.82
C GLY A 42 1.29 -17.25 -9.70
N VAL A 43 1.35 -16.60 -8.53
CA VAL A 43 0.72 -15.28 -8.30
C VAL A 43 1.73 -14.14 -8.42
N CYS A 44 1.32 -13.07 -9.10
CA CYS A 44 2.07 -11.82 -9.23
C CYS A 44 1.24 -10.63 -8.71
N ILE A 45 1.76 -9.90 -7.72
CA ILE A 45 1.13 -8.68 -7.21
C ILE A 45 1.97 -7.46 -7.64
N PRO A 46 1.37 -6.42 -8.27
CA PRO A 46 2.10 -5.19 -8.56
C PRO A 46 2.68 -4.58 -7.29
N ARG A 47 3.96 -4.19 -7.30
CA ARG A 47 4.60 -3.58 -6.12
C ARG A 47 3.89 -2.30 -5.67
N SER A 48 3.34 -1.54 -6.62
CA SER A 48 2.58 -0.33 -6.34
C SER A 48 1.31 -0.63 -5.55
N VAL A 49 0.56 -1.68 -5.91
CA VAL A 49 -0.66 -2.10 -5.21
C VAL A 49 -0.34 -2.51 -3.78
N LEU A 50 0.67 -3.35 -3.59
CA LEU A 50 1.05 -3.80 -2.25
C LEU A 50 1.52 -2.63 -1.38
N TYR A 51 2.30 -1.70 -1.95
CA TYR A 51 2.71 -0.50 -1.23
C TYR A 51 1.53 0.43 -0.91
N LEU A 52 0.51 0.54 -1.77
CA LEU A 52 -0.71 1.30 -1.46
C LEU A 52 -1.46 0.70 -0.27
N HIS A 53 -1.58 -0.64 -0.19
CA HIS A 53 -2.18 -1.31 0.97
C HIS A 53 -1.36 -1.03 2.25
N TYR A 54 -0.03 -0.95 2.14
CA TYR A 54 0.83 -0.57 3.26
C TYR A 54 0.60 0.89 3.71
N ILE A 55 0.42 1.82 2.77
CA ILE A 55 0.08 3.22 3.09
C ILE A 55 -1.27 3.31 3.82
N ASP A 56 -2.28 2.57 3.36
CA ASP A 56 -3.60 2.51 4.01
C ASP A 56 -3.48 1.97 5.45
N PHE A 57 -2.77 0.84 5.63
CA PHE A 57 -2.43 0.33 6.96
C PHE A 57 -1.77 1.39 7.85
N CYS A 58 -0.80 2.14 7.31
CA CYS A 58 -0.12 3.20 8.05
C CYS A 58 -1.07 4.32 8.48
N GLN A 59 -1.97 4.75 7.60
CA GLN A 59 -2.97 5.77 7.88
C GLN A 59 -3.95 5.32 8.97
N LEU A 60 -4.51 4.11 8.85
CA LEU A 60 -5.45 3.54 9.81
C LEU A 60 -4.83 3.40 11.21
N ASN A 61 -3.53 3.08 11.28
CA ASN A 61 -2.81 2.91 12.54
C ASN A 61 -2.11 4.18 13.03
N ARG A 62 -2.26 5.30 12.32
CA ARG A 62 -1.58 6.58 12.61
C ARG A 62 -0.07 6.40 12.80
N VAL A 63 0.57 5.63 11.92
CA VAL A 63 2.03 5.44 11.88
C VAL A 63 2.61 6.09 10.63
N GLN A 64 3.82 6.62 10.74
CA GLN A 64 4.56 7.15 9.61
C GLN A 64 4.98 6.01 8.67
N PRO A 65 4.62 6.07 7.38
CA PRO A 65 5.08 5.08 6.42
C PRO A 65 6.57 5.27 6.12
N VAL A 66 7.28 4.16 5.89
CA VAL A 66 8.60 4.23 5.26
C VAL A 66 8.46 4.30 3.74
N ASN A 67 9.50 4.77 3.06
CA ASN A 67 9.51 4.78 1.59
C ASN A 67 9.44 3.35 1.00
N ALA A 68 9.10 3.26 -0.29
CA ALA A 68 8.94 2.00 -0.99
C ALA A 68 10.20 1.10 -0.98
N ALA A 69 11.41 1.68 -0.97
CA ALA A 69 12.65 0.91 -0.94
C ALA A 69 12.86 0.25 0.43
N SER A 70 12.64 1.00 1.52
CA SER A 70 12.69 0.50 2.89
C SER A 70 11.60 -0.54 3.13
N PHE A 71 10.38 -0.28 2.68
CA PHE A 71 9.30 -1.28 2.71
C PHE A 71 9.69 -2.56 1.96
N GLY A 72 10.35 -2.41 0.81
CA GLY A 72 10.90 -3.53 0.04
C GLY A 72 11.90 -4.41 0.80
N LYS A 73 12.59 -3.88 1.81
CA LYS A 73 13.44 -4.66 2.72
C LYS A 73 12.59 -5.43 3.73
N ILE A 74 11.59 -4.78 4.32
CA ILE A 74 10.70 -5.38 5.33
C ILE A 74 9.91 -6.56 4.76
N ILE A 75 9.32 -6.42 3.57
CA ILE A 75 8.57 -7.52 2.96
C ILE A 75 9.46 -8.73 2.65
N ARG A 76 10.75 -8.52 2.34
CA ARG A 76 11.72 -9.62 2.15
C ARG A 76 12.13 -10.29 3.45
N GLN A 77 12.02 -9.62 4.58
CA GLN A 77 12.18 -10.26 5.89
C GLN A 77 11.01 -11.20 6.16
N GLN A 78 9.77 -10.78 5.86
CA GLN A 78 8.58 -11.62 6.05
C GLN A 78 8.49 -12.77 5.03
N PHE A 79 8.86 -12.50 3.77
CA PHE A 79 8.79 -13.47 2.68
C PHE A 79 10.17 -13.59 2.00
N PRO A 80 11.11 -14.36 2.56
CA PRO A 80 12.46 -14.51 1.99
C PRO A 80 12.48 -15.12 0.59
N GLN A 81 11.49 -15.97 0.28
CA GLN A 81 11.35 -16.68 -1.00
C GLN A 81 10.74 -15.81 -2.11
N LEU A 82 10.26 -14.60 -1.78
CA LEU A 82 9.62 -13.71 -2.75
C LEU A 82 10.62 -13.20 -3.78
N THR A 83 10.27 -13.36 -5.05
CA THR A 83 11.09 -12.90 -6.17
C THR A 83 10.46 -11.68 -6.85
N THR A 84 11.17 -11.12 -7.82
CA THR A 84 10.72 -9.94 -8.56
C THR A 84 10.59 -10.27 -10.03
N ARG A 85 9.45 -9.89 -10.60
CA ARG A 85 9.20 -9.98 -12.04
C ARG A 85 8.91 -8.59 -12.59
N ARG A 86 9.24 -8.38 -13.87
CA ARG A 86 8.87 -7.17 -14.60
C ARG A 86 7.88 -7.57 -15.70
N LEU A 87 6.63 -7.15 -15.57
CA LEU A 87 5.51 -7.62 -16.39
C LEU A 87 4.84 -6.46 -17.12
N GLY A 88 4.32 -6.71 -18.32
CA GLY A 88 3.68 -5.73 -19.19
C GLY A 88 4.39 -5.60 -20.54
N THR A 89 3.76 -4.92 -21.49
CA THR A 89 4.28 -4.72 -22.85
C THR A 89 5.50 -3.78 -22.88
N ARG A 90 6.20 -3.73 -24.02
CA ARG A 90 7.37 -2.86 -24.21
C ARG A 90 7.02 -1.41 -23.85
N GLY A 91 7.80 -0.82 -22.95
CA GLY A 91 7.58 0.55 -22.46
C GLY A 91 6.55 0.71 -21.32
N GLN A 92 5.74 -0.31 -21.05
CA GLN A 92 4.73 -0.28 -19.97
C GLN A 92 5.03 -1.26 -18.83
N SER A 93 6.14 -2.00 -18.90
CA SER A 93 6.45 -3.01 -17.90
C SER A 93 6.66 -2.42 -16.50
N ARG A 94 5.98 -2.98 -15.49
CA ARG A 94 6.08 -2.59 -14.08
C ARG A 94 6.69 -3.71 -13.24
N TYR A 95 7.13 -3.39 -12.04
CA TYR A 95 7.68 -4.38 -11.10
C TYR A 95 6.57 -5.04 -10.27
N HIS A 96 6.66 -6.35 -10.13
CA HIS A 96 5.76 -7.19 -9.36
C HIS A 96 6.54 -8.02 -8.35
N TYR A 97 5.87 -8.34 -7.25
CA TYR A 97 6.28 -9.41 -6.37
C TYR A 97 5.67 -10.73 -6.83
N TYR A 98 6.49 -11.77 -6.91
CA TYR A 98 6.08 -13.12 -7.27
C TYR A 98 6.28 -14.06 -6.08
N GLY A 99 5.38 -15.04 -5.96
CA GLY A 99 5.42 -16.05 -4.89
C GLY A 99 4.59 -15.68 -3.66
N ILE A 100 3.75 -14.64 -3.75
CA ILE A 100 2.82 -14.24 -2.69
C ILE A 100 1.44 -13.93 -3.25
N SER A 101 0.42 -14.15 -2.44
CA SER A 101 -0.98 -13.81 -2.73
C SER A 101 -1.62 -13.07 -1.57
N ILE A 102 -2.77 -12.43 -1.83
CA ILE A 102 -3.60 -11.81 -0.80
C ILE A 102 -4.50 -12.88 -0.18
N LYS A 103 -4.48 -12.98 1.16
CA LYS A 103 -5.35 -13.89 1.92
C LYS A 103 -6.82 -13.51 1.73
N GLU A 104 -7.70 -14.50 1.74
CA GLU A 104 -9.15 -14.29 1.59
C GLU A 104 -9.78 -13.49 2.74
N THR A 105 -9.18 -13.57 3.92
CA THR A 105 -9.59 -12.83 5.12
C THR A 105 -9.08 -11.38 5.13
N SER A 106 -8.27 -10.99 4.15
CA SER A 106 -7.70 -9.64 4.05
C SER A 106 -8.76 -8.64 3.58
N ALA A 107 -8.75 -7.44 4.16
CA ALA A 107 -9.55 -6.32 3.66
C ALA A 107 -9.17 -5.90 2.22
N TYR A 108 -7.98 -6.30 1.77
CA TYR A 108 -7.46 -6.03 0.43
C TYR A 108 -7.70 -7.17 -0.57
N TYR A 109 -8.51 -8.16 -0.20
CA TYR A 109 -8.71 -9.34 -1.03
C TYR A 109 -9.23 -8.98 -2.42
N GLN A 110 -8.53 -9.47 -3.44
CA GLN A 110 -8.95 -9.40 -4.82
C GLN A 110 -8.66 -10.75 -5.48
N LEU A 111 -9.66 -11.31 -6.16
CA LEU A 111 -9.56 -12.64 -6.77
C LEU A 111 -8.31 -12.76 -7.66
N SER A 112 -8.01 -11.75 -8.48
CA SER A 112 -6.85 -11.72 -9.40
C SER A 112 -5.48 -11.81 -8.73
N TYR A 113 -5.39 -11.52 -7.43
CA TYR A 113 -4.16 -11.59 -6.64
C TYR A 113 -4.22 -12.68 -5.57
N SER A 114 -5.15 -13.62 -5.70
CA SER A 114 -5.34 -14.74 -4.78
C SER A 114 -4.83 -16.05 -5.39
N LYS A 115 -4.48 -17.01 -4.54
CA LYS A 115 -4.15 -18.38 -4.96
C LYS A 115 -5.27 -19.07 -5.75
N LYS A 116 -6.54 -18.75 -5.46
CA LYS A 116 -7.71 -19.30 -6.16
C LYS A 116 -7.75 -18.94 -7.64
N PHE A 117 -7.22 -17.78 -8.03
CA PHE A 117 -7.14 -17.42 -9.44
C PHE A 117 -6.06 -18.21 -10.17
N ALA A 118 -4.89 -18.39 -9.56
CA ALA A 118 -3.82 -19.20 -10.15
C ALA A 118 -4.22 -20.68 -10.32
N GLN A 119 -4.99 -21.23 -9.38
CA GLN A 119 -5.47 -22.61 -9.44
C GLN A 119 -6.55 -22.86 -10.51
N LYS A 120 -7.26 -21.83 -10.98
CA LYS A 120 -8.31 -21.92 -12.00
C LYS A 120 -7.81 -21.83 -13.44
N GLN A 121 -6.49 -21.68 -13.65
CA GLN A 121 -5.88 -21.57 -14.98
C GLN A 121 -5.29 -22.91 -15.48
N TRP A 122 -5.63 -24.00 -14.79
CA TRP A 122 -5.36 -25.40 -15.13
C TRP A 122 -6.68 -26.18 -15.01
#